data_AF-A0A800J4Z3-F1
#
_entry.id   AF-A0A800J4Z3-F1
#
_cell.length_a   1.000
_cell.length_b   1.000
_cell.length_c   1.000
_cell.angle_alpha   90.00
_cell.angle_beta   90.00
_cell.angle_gamma   90.00
#
_symmetry.space_group_name_H-M   'P 1'
#
loop_
_entity.id
_entity.type
_entity.pdbx_description
1 polymer ?
#
loop_
_entity_poly.entity_id
_entity_poly.type
_entity_poly.pdbx_seq_one_letter_code
_entity_poly.pdbx_strand_id
1 'polypeptide(L)'
;MTDRPLPPEAPSASAPEPTPASGPLAPEAAPSRQRRPWTFLGRIARALREQNWAAVAVELVIVVLGIVIGFQVTAWGQQRANRTQELAYLRQLAADLAETERLADQSTADNASGDRALTRLIQASYARRLAPRDSVLRWFRRSTALSEAVPVLGTAEALVTTGDLVLLRDDSLRSAVTAYVEASRRLLDQQGDLRALWFESHERMRRLDDRLRDHRA
;
A
#
# COMPACT_ATOMS: atom_id res chain seq x y z
N MET A 1 -91.94 18.41 -11.27
CA MET A 1 -91.82 19.48 -12.28
C MET A 1 -91.23 18.83 -13.53
N THR A 2 -91.90 17.87 -14.17
CA THR A 2 -93.13 17.98 -15.02
C THR A 2 -92.90 19.04 -16.09
N ASP A 3 -92.45 18.69 -17.30
CA ASP A 3 -93.15 18.01 -18.40
C ASP A 3 -94.40 18.76 -18.92
N ARG A 4 -94.35 19.04 -20.23
CA ARG A 4 -95.39 19.52 -21.16
C ARG A 4 -95.94 20.96 -21.00
N PRO A 5 -96.26 21.65 -22.12
CA PRO A 5 -97.37 21.23 -22.99
C PRO A 5 -97.17 21.39 -24.52
N LEU A 6 -97.86 20.50 -25.24
CA LEU A 6 -98.45 20.61 -26.59
C LEU A 6 -99.81 19.89 -26.47
N PRO A 7 -100.90 20.17 -27.25
CA PRO A 7 -100.99 20.72 -28.63
C PRO A 7 -102.29 21.57 -28.81
N PRO A 8 -103.14 21.50 -29.87
CA PRO A 8 -102.99 21.35 -31.34
C PRO A 8 -103.70 22.48 -32.16
N GLU A 9 -103.42 22.61 -33.45
CA GLU A 9 -104.44 22.57 -34.55
C GLU A 9 -103.81 22.90 -35.92
N ALA A 10 -104.13 22.04 -36.89
CA ALA A 10 -103.92 22.20 -38.33
C ALA A 10 -105.32 22.37 -38.98
N PRO A 11 -105.54 22.27 -40.31
CA PRO A 11 -104.73 22.52 -41.51
C PRO A 11 -105.50 23.41 -42.54
N SER A 12 -104.88 23.83 -43.65
CA SER A 12 -105.46 23.66 -45.02
C SER A 12 -104.68 24.38 -46.12
N ALA A 13 -104.21 23.55 -47.08
CA ALA A 13 -104.27 23.72 -48.54
C ALA A 13 -103.56 24.93 -49.19
N SER A 14 -102.70 24.79 -50.20
CA SER A 14 -102.94 24.04 -51.43
C SER A 14 -101.64 23.76 -52.20
N ALA A 15 -101.58 22.59 -52.86
CA ALA A 15 -100.66 22.25 -53.95
C ALA A 15 -101.15 22.88 -55.29
N PRO A 16 -100.46 22.81 -56.47
CA PRO A 16 -99.59 21.72 -56.90
C PRO A 16 -98.24 22.07 -57.59
N GLU A 17 -97.43 21.02 -57.65
CA GLU A 17 -96.24 20.66 -58.48
C GLU A 17 -96.27 21.07 -59.98
N PRO A 18 -95.16 20.99 -60.76
CA PRO A 18 -94.25 19.82 -60.82
C PRO A 18 -92.73 20.05 -60.97
N THR A 19 -91.97 19.02 -60.54
CA THR A 19 -90.62 18.67 -61.00
C THR A 19 -90.77 17.59 -62.09
N PRO A 20 -89.84 17.45 -63.07
CA PRO A 20 -88.67 16.57 -62.89
C PRO A 20 -87.41 17.19 -63.58
N ALA A 21 -86.16 16.83 -63.32
CA ALA A 21 -85.62 15.49 -63.22
C ALA A 21 -84.21 15.49 -62.59
N SER A 22 -83.93 14.39 -61.90
CA SER A 22 -82.67 13.83 -61.40
C SER A 22 -81.49 13.95 -62.39
N GLY A 23 -80.31 14.46 -61.98
CA GLY A 23 -79.12 13.65 -61.61
C GLY A 23 -78.18 13.37 -62.81
N PRO A 24 -76.84 13.18 -62.66
CA PRO A 24 -76.20 12.53 -61.51
C PRO A 24 -74.92 13.20 -60.97
N LEU A 25 -74.52 12.66 -59.82
CA LEU A 25 -73.32 12.88 -58.99
C LEU A 25 -72.02 12.51 -59.72
N ALA A 26 -70.93 13.30 -59.54
CA ALA A 26 -69.64 12.82 -58.99
C ALA A 26 -68.55 13.92 -58.97
N PRO A 27 -67.56 13.85 -58.05
CA PRO A 27 -66.63 14.92 -57.71
C PRO A 27 -65.22 14.68 -58.26
N GLU A 28 -64.46 15.73 -58.57
CA GLU A 28 -62.99 15.63 -58.66
C GLU A 28 -62.34 16.82 -57.97
N ALA A 29 -61.89 16.54 -56.74
CA ALA A 29 -61.16 17.45 -55.90
C ALA A 29 -59.82 17.81 -56.54
N ALA A 30 -59.54 19.10 -56.63
CA ALA A 30 -58.20 19.59 -56.93
C ALA A 30 -57.21 19.10 -55.86
N PRO A 31 -56.06 18.50 -56.21
CA PRO A 31 -55.04 18.21 -55.21
C PRO A 31 -54.42 19.51 -54.73
N SER A 32 -54.70 19.87 -53.48
CA SER A 32 -53.96 20.91 -52.75
C SER A 32 -52.51 20.44 -52.61
N ARG A 33 -51.59 21.16 -53.25
CA ARG A 33 -50.14 20.97 -53.06
C ARG A 33 -49.80 21.26 -51.60
N GLN A 34 -49.76 20.21 -50.77
CA GLN A 34 -49.25 20.28 -49.42
C GLN A 34 -47.80 20.79 -49.46
N ARG A 35 -47.59 21.97 -48.87
CA ARG A 35 -46.27 22.55 -48.62
C ARG A 35 -45.54 21.68 -47.62
N ARG A 36 -44.40 21.10 -48.02
CA ARG A 36 -43.50 20.34 -47.15
C ARG A 36 -42.99 21.25 -46.02
N PRO A 37 -43.22 20.94 -44.72
CA PRO A 37 -42.61 21.69 -43.64
C PRO A 37 -41.21 21.12 -43.37
N TRP A 38 -40.21 21.58 -44.12
CA TRP A 38 -38.81 21.19 -43.92
C TRP A 38 -37.97 22.42 -43.60
N THR A 39 -38.04 22.92 -42.36
CA THR A 39 -37.15 24.00 -41.93
C THR A 39 -36.69 23.93 -40.46
N PHE A 40 -37.08 22.95 -39.65
CA PHE A 40 -36.59 22.89 -38.26
C PHE A 40 -35.20 22.26 -38.16
N LEU A 41 -34.99 21.08 -38.77
CA LEU A 41 -33.69 20.39 -38.74
C LEU A 41 -32.59 21.17 -39.48
N GLY A 42 -32.93 21.81 -40.60
CA GLY A 42 -31.98 22.61 -41.37
C GLY A 42 -31.53 23.88 -40.66
N ARG A 43 -32.38 24.46 -39.79
CA ARG A 43 -32.02 25.65 -38.99
C ARG A 43 -31.20 25.29 -37.75
N ILE A 44 -31.45 24.13 -37.14
CA ILE A 44 -30.63 23.61 -36.03
C ILE A 44 -29.25 23.17 -36.52
N ALA A 45 -29.18 22.44 -37.64
CA ALA A 45 -27.90 22.03 -38.24
C ALA A 45 -27.05 23.22 -38.70
N ARG A 46 -27.71 24.32 -39.13
CA ARG A 46 -27.03 25.56 -39.53
C ARG A 46 -26.64 26.43 -38.34
N ALA A 47 -27.47 26.53 -37.30
CA ALA A 47 -27.15 27.21 -36.04
C ALA A 47 -26.04 26.50 -35.26
N LEU A 48 -25.97 25.16 -35.31
CA LEU A 48 -24.87 24.37 -34.75
C LEU A 48 -23.57 24.55 -35.54
N ARG A 49 -23.64 24.80 -36.84
CA ARG A 49 -22.47 24.92 -37.73
C ARG A 49 -21.94 26.36 -37.85
N GLU A 50 -22.74 27.35 -37.46
CA GLU A 50 -22.40 28.79 -37.48
C GLU A 50 -21.91 29.33 -36.12
N GLN A 51 -21.89 28.54 -35.05
CA GLN A 51 -21.45 28.98 -33.72
C GLN A 51 -20.09 28.40 -33.32
N ASN A 52 -19.25 29.25 -32.72
CA ASN A 52 -17.85 29.10 -32.34
C ASN A 52 -17.44 27.72 -31.75
N TRP A 53 -17.28 26.69 -32.59
CA TRP A 53 -16.65 25.41 -32.18
C TRP A 53 -15.25 25.61 -31.61
N ALA A 54 -14.53 26.64 -32.09
CA ALA A 54 -13.27 27.07 -31.52
C ALA A 54 -13.40 27.49 -30.04
N ALA A 55 -14.49 28.18 -29.66
CA ALA A 55 -14.73 28.58 -28.28
C ALA A 55 -15.00 27.35 -27.39
N VAL A 56 -15.82 26.41 -27.86
CA VAL A 56 -16.08 25.15 -27.14
C VAL A 56 -14.81 24.32 -26.98
N ALA A 57 -13.97 24.27 -28.02
CA ALA A 57 -12.68 23.58 -27.96
C ALA A 57 -11.73 24.22 -26.93
N VAL A 58 -11.66 25.55 -26.88
CA VAL A 58 -10.86 26.27 -25.88
C VAL A 58 -11.38 26.01 -24.47
N GLU A 59 -12.69 26.05 -24.26
CA GLU A 59 -13.30 25.77 -22.96
C GLU A 59 -13.00 24.34 -22.48
N LEU A 60 -13.09 23.35 -23.38
CA LEU A 60 -12.70 21.98 -23.09
C LEU A 60 -11.20 21.86 -22.73
N VAL A 61 -10.32 22.53 -23.49
CA VAL A 61 -8.88 22.52 -23.22
C VAL A 61 -8.58 23.10 -21.85
N ILE A 62 -9.22 24.21 -21.47
CA ILE A 62 -9.02 24.84 -20.16
C ILE A 62 -9.47 23.89 -19.04
N VAL A 63 -10.62 23.22 -19.18
CA VAL A 63 -11.10 22.25 -18.18
C VAL A 63 -10.13 21.08 -18.04
N VAL A 64 -9.68 20.49 -19.15
CA VAL A 64 -8.70 19.39 -19.14
C VAL A 64 -7.39 19.84 -18.50
N LEU A 65 -6.90 21.04 -18.84
CA LEU A 65 -5.69 21.60 -18.26
C LEU A 65 -5.83 21.82 -16.75
N GLY A 66 -7.00 22.28 -16.30
CA GLY A 66 -7.32 22.41 -14.88
C GLY A 66 -7.24 21.07 -14.14
N ILE A 67 -7.82 20.01 -14.71
CA ILE A 67 -7.78 18.66 -14.13
C ILE A 67 -6.34 18.12 -14.10
N VAL A 68 -5.60 18.26 -15.20
CA VAL A 68 -4.19 17.82 -15.28
C VAL A 68 -3.35 18.55 -14.24
N ILE A 69 -3.42 19.88 -14.15
CA ILE A 69 -2.68 20.65 -13.15
C ILE A 69 -3.07 20.22 -11.74
N GLY A 70 -4.36 20.00 -11.47
CA GLY A 70 -4.84 19.48 -10.19
C GLY A 70 -4.13 18.18 -9.80
N PHE A 71 -4.12 17.19 -10.70
CA PHE A 71 -3.41 15.93 -10.47
C PHE A 71 -1.90 16.11 -10.30
N GLN A 72 -1.27 16.99 -11.10
CA GLN A 72 0.17 17.25 -11.01
C GLN A 72 0.55 17.87 -9.66
N VAL A 73 -0.26 18.78 -9.12
CA VAL A 73 -0.03 19.38 -7.80
C VAL A 73 -0.13 18.32 -6.71
N THR A 74 -1.14 17.45 -6.76
CA THR A 74 -1.29 16.33 -5.82
C THR A 74 -0.11 15.36 -5.92
N ALA A 75 0.31 14.99 -7.13
CA ALA A 75 1.45 14.11 -7.35
C ALA A 75 2.76 14.72 -6.80
N TRP A 76 2.96 16.03 -6.97
CA TRP A 76 4.12 16.72 -6.41
C TRP A 76 4.11 16.71 -4.88
N GLY A 77 2.94 16.95 -4.26
CA GLY A 77 2.76 16.82 -2.81
C GLY A 77 3.12 15.42 -2.30
N GLN A 78 2.63 14.38 -2.97
CA GLN A 78 2.93 13.00 -2.61
C GLN A 78 4.41 12.66 -2.76
N GLN A 79 5.05 13.09 -3.85
CA GLN A 79 6.50 12.89 -4.02
C GLN A 79 7.30 13.58 -2.92
N ARG A 80 6.89 14.77 -2.47
CA ARG A 80 7.54 15.47 -1.36
C ARG A 80 7.36 14.74 -0.04
N ALA A 81 6.16 14.22 0.23
CA ALA A 81 5.89 13.40 1.41
C ALA A 81 6.75 12.13 1.43
N ASN A 82 6.78 11.38 0.31
CA ASN A 82 7.60 10.18 0.17
C ASN A 82 9.09 10.47 0.38
N ARG A 83 9.62 11.58 -0.16
CA ARG A 83 11.02 11.99 0.09
C ARG A 83 11.30 12.27 1.56
N THR A 84 10.33 12.83 2.28
CA THR A 84 10.48 13.11 3.71
C THR A 84 10.52 11.82 4.52
N GLN A 85 9.68 10.84 4.16
CA GLN A 85 9.68 9.50 4.76
C GLN A 85 10.97 8.72 4.44
N GLU A 86 11.41 8.73 3.18
CA GLU A 86 12.67 8.12 2.75
C GLU A 86 13.84 8.65 3.60
N LEU A 87 13.98 9.98 3.73
CA LEU A 87 15.03 10.58 4.57
C LEU A 87 14.94 10.22 6.05
N ALA A 88 13.72 10.03 6.59
CA ALA A 88 13.55 9.59 7.97
C ALA A 88 14.05 8.16 8.15
N TYR A 89 13.67 7.24 7.25
CA TYR A 89 14.15 5.86 7.27
C TYR A 89 15.66 5.76 7.08
N LEU A 90 16.26 6.55 6.19
CA LEU A 90 17.71 6.57 5.99
C LEU A 90 18.47 7.01 7.25
N ARG A 91 17.96 8.00 7.98
CA ARG A 91 18.56 8.45 9.24
C ARG A 91 18.46 7.39 10.32
N GLN A 92 17.32 6.74 10.44
CA GLN A 92 17.11 5.65 11.39
C GLN A 92 18.02 4.45 11.06
N LEU A 93 18.09 4.07 9.78
CA LEU A 93 18.97 2.99 9.33
C LEU A 93 20.45 3.28 9.62
N ALA A 94 20.89 4.52 9.37
CA ALA A 94 22.25 4.93 9.69
C ALA A 94 22.55 4.86 11.20
N ALA A 95 21.57 5.23 12.05
CA ALA A 95 21.70 5.10 13.50
C ALA A 95 21.74 3.63 13.95
N ASP A 96 20.88 2.79 13.40
CA ASP A 96 20.85 1.35 13.69
C ASP A 96 22.17 0.68 13.30
N LEU A 97 22.76 1.05 12.15
CA LEU A 97 24.05 0.53 11.69
C LEU A 97 25.21 1.01 12.59
N ALA A 98 25.23 2.29 12.98
CA ALA A 98 26.25 2.81 13.89
C ALA A 98 26.18 2.13 15.27
N GLU A 99 24.97 1.85 15.76
CA GLU A 99 24.79 1.11 17.01
C GLU A 99 25.22 -0.36 16.86
N THR A 100 24.92 -0.99 15.71
CA THR A 100 25.38 -2.34 15.40
C THR A 100 26.91 -2.42 15.39
N GLU A 101 27.59 -1.46 14.78
CA GLU A 101 29.06 -1.37 14.77
C GLU A 101 29.60 -1.21 16.20
N ARG A 102 29.02 -0.30 16.99
CA ARG A 102 29.39 -0.09 18.39
C ARG A 102 29.27 -1.37 19.22
N LEU A 103 28.18 -2.14 19.03
CA LEU A 103 27.96 -3.41 19.72
C LEU A 103 28.94 -4.49 19.26
N ALA A 104 29.28 -4.53 17.97
CA ALA A 104 30.26 -5.45 17.41
C ALA A 104 31.67 -5.20 17.95
N ASP A 105 32.08 -3.94 18.06
CA ASP A 105 33.36 -3.55 18.65
C ASP A 105 33.45 -3.94 20.13
N GLN A 106 32.36 -3.73 20.88
CA GLN A 106 32.28 -4.12 22.28
C GLN A 106 32.37 -5.64 22.45
N SER A 107 31.63 -6.39 21.64
CA SER A 107 31.70 -7.86 21.64
C SER A 107 33.10 -8.36 21.32
N THR A 108 33.78 -7.76 20.33
CA THR A 108 35.16 -8.12 19.97
C THR A 108 36.13 -7.86 21.12
N ALA A 109 36.01 -6.71 21.78
CA ALA A 109 36.85 -6.37 22.93
C ALA A 109 36.61 -7.31 24.12
N ASP A 110 35.36 -7.67 24.39
CA ASP A 110 34.99 -8.63 25.42
C ASP A 110 35.54 -10.02 25.13
N ASN A 111 35.36 -10.53 23.91
CA ASN A 111 35.84 -11.85 23.48
C ASN A 111 37.37 -11.92 23.56
N ALA A 112 38.09 -10.90 23.08
CA ALA A 112 39.55 -10.82 23.19
C ALA A 112 40.04 -10.84 24.65
N SER A 113 39.23 -10.37 25.60
CA SER A 113 39.54 -10.45 27.02
C SER A 113 39.23 -11.84 27.62
N GLY A 114 38.19 -12.52 27.11
CA GLY A 114 37.86 -13.91 27.40
C GLY A 114 38.97 -14.87 26.94
N ASP A 115 39.47 -14.71 25.71
CA ASP A 115 40.54 -15.53 25.15
C ASP A 115 41.85 -15.40 25.96
N ARG A 116 42.17 -14.18 26.36
CA ARG A 116 43.31 -13.91 27.26
C ARG A 116 43.11 -14.54 28.63
N ALA A 117 41.87 -14.62 29.13
CA ALA A 117 41.57 -15.29 30.39
C ALA A 117 41.68 -16.82 30.26
N LEU A 118 41.18 -17.40 29.16
CA LEU A 118 41.32 -18.82 28.85
C LEU A 118 42.80 -19.22 28.73
N THR A 119 43.59 -18.44 28.01
CA THR A 119 45.04 -18.65 27.88
C THR A 119 45.72 -18.69 29.24
N ARG A 120 45.36 -17.77 30.15
CA ARG A 120 45.89 -17.75 31.52
C ARG A 120 45.48 -18.97 32.34
N LEU A 121 44.25 -19.46 32.17
CA LEU A 121 43.80 -20.70 32.82
C LEU A 121 44.60 -21.92 32.36
N ILE A 122 44.80 -22.06 31.05
CA ILE A 122 45.58 -23.15 30.48
C ILE A 122 47.03 -23.07 30.97
N GLN A 123 47.64 -21.89 30.96
CA GLN A 123 49.00 -21.73 31.48
C GLN A 123 49.09 -22.05 32.98
N ALA A 124 48.08 -21.65 33.77
CA ALA A 124 48.04 -21.94 35.20
C ALA A 124 47.85 -23.43 35.50
N SER A 125 47.20 -24.21 34.63
CA SER A 125 47.04 -25.66 34.83
C SER A 125 48.33 -26.44 34.59
N TYR A 126 49.25 -25.93 33.76
CA TYR A 126 50.58 -26.51 33.53
C TYR A 126 51.66 -25.98 34.48
N ALA A 127 51.36 -24.97 35.30
CA ALA A 127 52.34 -24.39 36.22
C ALA A 127 52.63 -25.33 37.40
N ARG A 128 53.91 -25.44 37.81
CA ARG A 128 54.34 -26.24 38.99
C ARG A 128 53.75 -25.73 40.31
N ARG A 129 53.27 -24.48 40.34
CA ARG A 129 52.64 -23.86 41.51
C ARG A 129 51.22 -23.48 41.15
N LEU A 130 50.25 -23.91 41.95
CA LEU A 130 48.85 -23.56 41.75
C LEU A 130 48.67 -22.04 41.84
N ALA A 131 47.98 -21.48 40.85
CA ALA A 131 47.56 -20.09 40.87
C ALA A 131 46.55 -19.85 42.01
N PRO A 132 46.50 -18.62 42.57
CA PRO A 132 45.50 -18.28 43.59
C PRO A 132 44.07 -18.53 43.09
N ARG A 133 43.23 -19.10 43.97
CA ARG A 133 41.84 -19.47 43.65
C ARG A 133 41.05 -18.30 43.05
N ASP A 134 41.21 -17.09 43.59
CA ASP A 134 40.48 -15.91 43.13
C ASP A 134 40.85 -15.51 41.69
N SER A 135 42.11 -15.70 41.30
CA SER A 135 42.58 -15.45 39.94
C SER A 135 42.00 -16.49 38.98
N VAL A 136 42.01 -17.76 39.36
CA VAL A 136 41.43 -18.86 38.57
C VAL A 136 39.93 -18.65 38.37
N LEU A 137 39.17 -18.33 39.42
CA LEU A 137 37.74 -18.06 39.33
C LEU A 137 37.42 -16.84 38.44
N ARG A 138 38.23 -15.78 38.54
CA ARG A 138 38.09 -14.59 37.68
C ARG A 138 38.33 -14.94 36.22
N TRP A 139 39.40 -15.68 35.92
CA TRP A 139 39.71 -16.06 34.55
C TRP A 139 38.68 -17.01 33.98
N PHE A 140 38.22 -17.98 34.78
CA PHE A 140 37.14 -18.90 34.42
C PHE A 140 35.88 -18.14 34.05
N ARG A 141 35.37 -17.30 34.95
CA ARG A 141 34.17 -16.49 34.70
C ARG A 141 34.28 -15.63 33.46
N ARG A 142 35.46 -15.04 33.18
CA ARG A 142 35.67 -14.20 32.00
C ARG A 142 35.84 -15.01 30.72
N SER A 143 36.44 -16.18 30.79
CA SER A 143 36.60 -17.09 29.64
C SER A 143 35.29 -17.75 29.20
N THR A 144 34.34 -17.91 30.14
CA THR A 144 33.03 -18.50 29.87
C THR A 144 31.96 -17.45 29.56
N ALA A 145 32.29 -16.16 29.63
CA ALA A 145 31.36 -15.10 29.28
C ALA A 145 31.34 -14.96 27.75
N LEU A 146 30.25 -15.40 27.13
CA LEU A 146 29.97 -15.20 25.70
C LEU A 146 29.39 -13.79 25.51
N SER A 147 30.13 -12.91 24.83
CA SER A 147 29.59 -11.65 24.31
C SER A 147 29.38 -11.79 22.81
N GLU A 148 28.12 -11.92 22.40
CA GLU A 148 27.73 -11.97 20.99
C GLU A 148 27.29 -10.59 20.50
N ALA A 149 27.79 -10.18 19.34
CA ALA A 149 27.32 -8.98 18.67
C ALA A 149 25.91 -9.26 18.10
N VAL A 150 24.90 -8.57 18.63
CA VAL A 150 23.52 -8.65 18.14
C VAL A 150 23.28 -7.46 17.22
N PRO A 151 23.04 -7.67 15.92
CA PRO A 151 22.77 -6.58 14.99
C PRO A 151 21.42 -5.91 15.29
N VAL A 152 21.33 -4.61 15.05
CA VAL A 152 20.10 -3.84 15.20
C VAL A 152 19.33 -3.89 13.86
N LEU A 153 18.17 -4.54 13.85
CA LEU A 153 17.35 -4.73 12.64
C LEU A 153 16.11 -3.84 12.57
N GLY A 154 15.76 -3.11 13.63
CA GLY A 154 14.43 -2.50 13.79
C GLY A 154 13.94 -1.75 12.55
N THR A 155 14.75 -0.84 12.02
CA THR A 155 14.36 -0.05 10.84
C THR A 155 14.37 -0.87 9.55
N ALA A 156 15.40 -1.69 9.35
CA ALA A 156 15.55 -2.50 8.14
C ALA A 156 14.44 -3.56 8.01
N GLU A 157 14.07 -4.19 9.12
CA GLU A 157 12.98 -5.16 9.18
C GLU A 157 11.61 -4.50 9.03
N ALA A 158 11.42 -3.30 9.60
CA ALA A 158 10.21 -2.52 9.36
C ALA A 158 10.04 -2.22 7.86
N LEU A 159 11.08 -1.71 7.18
CA LEU A 159 11.06 -1.43 5.73
C LEU A 159 10.67 -2.65 4.89
N VAL A 160 11.17 -3.84 5.25
CA VAL A 160 10.83 -5.10 4.56
C VAL A 160 9.39 -5.51 4.86
N THR A 161 8.99 -5.46 6.11
CA THR A 161 7.70 -6.00 6.58
C THR A 161 6.52 -5.11 6.20
N THR A 162 6.69 -3.78 6.24
CA THR A 162 5.65 -2.83 5.83
C THR A 162 5.57 -2.66 4.31
N GLY A 163 6.58 -3.13 3.56
CA GLY A 163 6.69 -2.91 2.11
C GLY A 163 7.21 -1.52 1.74
N ASP A 164 7.61 -0.72 2.72
CA ASP A 164 8.13 0.65 2.51
C ASP A 164 9.49 0.69 1.82
N LEU A 165 10.13 -0.47 1.58
CA LEU A 165 11.30 -0.57 0.70
C LEU A 165 11.11 0.16 -0.63
N VAL A 166 9.90 0.19 -1.19
CA VAL A 166 9.59 0.89 -2.46
C VAL A 166 9.80 2.41 -2.36
N LEU A 167 9.77 2.99 -1.16
CA LEU A 167 10.07 4.41 -0.94
C LEU A 167 11.54 4.74 -1.16
N LEU A 168 12.43 3.76 -1.02
CA LEU A 168 13.85 3.91 -1.31
C LEU A 168 14.06 3.96 -2.82
N ARG A 169 14.53 5.10 -3.32
CA ARG A 169 14.66 5.35 -4.76
C ARG A 169 15.82 4.61 -5.40
N ASP A 170 16.81 4.21 -4.60
CA ASP A 170 18.01 3.51 -5.06
C ASP A 170 17.81 1.99 -4.97
N ASP A 171 17.83 1.33 -6.12
CA ASP A 171 17.66 -0.12 -6.27
C ASP A 171 18.79 -0.91 -5.60
N SER A 172 20.01 -0.37 -5.62
CA SER A 172 21.16 -0.97 -4.95
C SER A 172 20.99 -0.87 -3.43
N LEU A 173 20.46 0.24 -2.92
CA LEU A 173 20.18 0.40 -1.50
C LEU A 173 19.05 -0.55 -1.05
N ARG A 174 17.98 -0.68 -1.84
CA ARG A 174 16.92 -1.66 -1.54
C ARG A 174 17.48 -3.07 -1.41
N SER A 175 18.31 -3.46 -2.38
CA SER A 175 18.98 -4.76 -2.38
C SER A 175 19.89 -4.93 -1.17
N ALA A 176 20.65 -3.89 -0.80
CA ALA A 176 21.53 -3.90 0.36
C ALA A 176 20.77 -4.05 1.69
N VAL A 177 19.63 -3.37 1.85
CA VAL A 177 18.77 -3.50 3.04
C VAL A 177 18.22 -4.92 3.17
N THR A 178 17.72 -5.50 2.07
CA THR A 178 17.25 -6.89 2.07
C THR A 178 18.37 -7.86 2.42
N ALA A 179 19.55 -7.69 1.82
CA ALA A 179 20.71 -8.52 2.12
C ALA A 179 21.16 -8.39 3.58
N TYR A 180 21.13 -7.18 4.15
CA TYR A 180 21.46 -6.93 5.55
C TYR A 180 20.48 -7.66 6.50
N VAL A 181 19.18 -7.60 6.24
CA VAL A 181 18.17 -8.30 7.04
C VAL A 181 18.39 -9.82 6.99
N GLU A 182 18.63 -10.38 5.80
CA GLU A 182 18.87 -11.81 5.64
C GLU A 182 20.18 -12.25 6.32
N ALA A 183 21.27 -11.49 6.15
CA ALA A 183 22.54 -11.76 6.80
C ALA A 183 22.42 -11.70 8.33
N SER A 184 21.70 -10.71 8.85
CA SER A 184 21.50 -10.54 10.27
C SER A 184 20.63 -11.64 10.88
N ARG A 185 19.56 -12.07 10.19
CA ARG A 185 18.75 -13.23 10.62
C ARG A 185 19.59 -14.50 10.71
N ARG A 186 20.39 -14.79 9.68
CA ARG A 186 21.32 -15.94 9.70
C ARG A 186 22.27 -15.91 10.88
N LEU A 187 22.81 -14.73 11.21
CA LEU A 187 23.69 -14.55 12.36
C LEU A 187 22.96 -14.82 13.68
N LEU A 188 21.75 -14.28 13.85
CA LEU A 188 20.94 -14.48 15.04
C LEU A 188 20.54 -15.95 15.24
N ASP A 189 20.17 -16.64 14.15
CA ASP A 189 19.85 -18.06 14.18
C ASP A 189 21.07 -18.90 14.60
N GLN A 190 22.24 -18.61 14.02
CA GLN A 190 23.50 -19.28 14.38
C GLN A 190 23.89 -19.06 15.85
N GLN A 191 23.67 -17.86 16.38
CA GLN A 191 23.90 -17.55 17.80
C GLN A 191 22.93 -18.30 18.71
N GLY A 192 21.67 -18.45 18.29
CA GLY A 192 20.66 -19.21 19.01
C GLY A 192 21.08 -20.67 19.25
N ASP A 193 21.60 -21.33 18.21
CA ASP A 193 22.04 -22.73 18.28
C ASP A 193 23.23 -22.92 19.25
N LEU A 194 24.22 -22.01 19.21
CA LEU A 194 25.37 -22.07 20.10
C LEU A 194 24.98 -21.88 21.57
N ARG A 195 24.05 -20.96 21.85
CA ARG A 195 23.52 -20.78 23.20
C ARG A 195 22.80 -22.04 23.68
N ALA A 196 21.96 -22.65 22.85
CA ALA A 196 21.25 -23.87 23.20
C ALA A 196 22.21 -25.00 23.59
N LEU A 197 23.27 -25.22 22.81
CA LEU A 197 24.32 -26.20 23.10
C LEU A 197 25.04 -25.90 24.42
N TRP A 198 25.36 -24.63 24.68
CA TRP A 198 26.03 -24.23 25.91
C TRP A 198 25.16 -24.49 27.14
N PHE A 199 23.86 -24.17 27.08
CA PHE A 199 22.89 -24.47 28.14
C PHE A 199 22.75 -25.98 28.37
N GLU A 200 22.61 -26.77 27.30
CA GLU A 200 22.48 -28.21 27.41
C GLU A 200 23.73 -28.86 28.05
N SER A 201 24.92 -28.38 27.69
CA SER A 201 26.18 -28.87 28.29
C SER A 201 26.25 -28.62 29.80
N HIS A 202 25.76 -27.46 30.27
CA HIS A 202 25.73 -27.11 31.68
C HIS A 202 24.75 -28.00 32.47
N GLU A 203 23.59 -28.30 31.89
CA GLU A 203 22.64 -29.22 32.51
C GLU A 203 23.18 -30.65 32.61
N ARG A 204 23.81 -31.17 31.54
CA ARG A 204 24.42 -32.50 31.57
C ARG A 204 25.50 -32.61 32.64
N MET A 205 26.33 -31.57 32.78
CA MET A 205 27.40 -31.54 33.78
C MET A 205 26.83 -31.63 35.20
N ARG A 206 25.77 -30.85 35.50
CA ARG A 206 25.09 -30.90 36.81
C ARG A 206 24.51 -32.28 37.11
N ARG A 207 23.81 -32.90 36.16
CA ARG A 207 23.23 -34.24 36.33
C ARG A 207 24.30 -35.34 36.51
N LEU A 208 25.49 -35.17 35.94
CA LEU A 208 26.62 -36.08 36.18
C LEU A 208 27.17 -35.93 37.59
N ASP A 209 27.33 -34.68 38.05
CA ASP A 209 27.78 -34.36 39.40
C ASP A 209 26.85 -34.94 40.47
N ASP A 210 25.53 -34.82 40.30
CA ASP A 210 24.54 -35.36 41.23
C ASP A 210 24.62 -36.90 41.32
N ARG A 211 24.73 -37.59 40.17
CA ARG A 211 24.89 -39.06 40.13
C ARG A 211 26.17 -39.55 40.79
N LEU A 212 27.27 -38.81 40.63
CA LEU A 212 28.55 -39.17 41.25
C LEU A 212 28.56 -38.94 42.76
N ARG A 213 27.77 -37.99 43.27
CA ARG A 213 27.56 -37.80 44.71
C ARG A 213 26.70 -38.93 45.28
N ASP A 214 25.62 -39.29 44.60
CA ASP A 214 24.72 -40.37 45.04
C ASP A 214 25.42 -41.74 45.08
N HIS A 215 26.39 -42.00 44.19
CA HIS A 215 27.18 -43.24 44.21
C HIS A 215 28.31 -43.27 45.25
N ARG A 216 28.61 -42.16 45.92
CA ARG A 216 29.65 -42.08 46.96
C ARG A 216 29.08 -42.00 48.39
N ALA A 217 27.76 -41.87 48.54
CA ALA A 217 27.04 -41.96 49.81
C ALA A 217 26.63 -43.42 50.09
#